data_AF-A0AAW1XCD4-F1
#
_entry.id   AF-A0AAW1XCD4-F1
#
_cell.length_a   1.000
_cell.length_b   1.000
_cell.length_c   1.000
_cell.angle_alpha   90.00
_cell.angle_beta   90.00
_cell.angle_gamma   90.00
#
_symmetry.space_group_name_H-M   'P 1'
#
loop_
_entity.id
_entity.type
_entity.pdbx_description
1 polymer ?
#
loop_
_entity_poly.entity_id
_entity_poly.type
_entity_poly.pdbx_seq_one_letter_code
_entity_poly.pdbx_strand_id
1 'polypeptide(L)'
;MALQQFGRTKSVTKRSSKYAEEALYVWLFKDGGSEVSVRQKLNEFIKSRKRVYKWEVGDTLKKLRERKLYYPALKLSETMAKRGMNKTVSDQAIHLDLVAKARGIPAAEDYFKNLPESSKNHLSYGALLNCYCKELMTEEAEALLEKMKELNLPLTSMPYNSLMTLYSKTGKPEKIPASYKK
;
A
#
# COMPACT_ATOMS: atom_id res chain seq x y z
N MET A 1 25.42 30.33 -5.61
CA MET A 1 25.15 28.96 -6.10
C MET A 1 26.15 28.03 -5.46
N ALA A 2 25.71 27.08 -4.62
CA ALA A 2 26.60 26.09 -4.02
C ALA A 2 25.98 24.70 -4.26
N LEU A 3 26.65 23.91 -5.11
CA LEU A 3 26.30 22.54 -5.43
C LEU A 3 26.54 21.66 -4.19
N GLN A 4 25.47 21.24 -3.53
CA GLN A 4 25.53 20.29 -2.43
C GLN A 4 25.75 18.88 -3.01
N GLN A 5 26.98 18.39 -2.87
CA GLN A 5 27.39 17.08 -3.35
C GLN A 5 26.57 15.97 -2.69
N PHE A 6 25.75 15.27 -3.48
CA PHE A 6 25.01 14.09 -3.04
C PHE A 6 25.97 12.93 -2.82
N GLY A 7 26.24 12.64 -1.54
CA GLY A 7 27.00 11.46 -1.13
C GLY A 7 26.28 10.17 -1.53
N ARG A 8 27.05 9.26 -2.16
CA ARG A 8 26.67 7.95 -2.71
C ARG A 8 25.70 7.17 -1.83
N THR A 9 24.59 6.69 -2.41
CA THR A 9 23.68 5.71 -1.79
C THR A 9 24.41 4.38 -1.60
N LYS A 10 24.78 4.04 -0.36
CA LYS A 10 25.29 2.70 -0.05
C LYS A 10 24.12 1.71 -0.02
N SER A 11 24.09 0.82 -1.01
CA SER A 11 23.37 -0.47 -0.91
C SER A 11 24.04 -1.29 0.19
N VAL A 12 23.28 -1.66 1.23
CA VAL A 12 23.77 -2.53 2.31
C VAL A 12 22.82 -3.72 2.42
N THR A 13 23.17 -4.78 1.69
CA THR A 13 22.53 -6.10 1.70
C THR A 13 22.99 -7.00 2.86
N LYS A 14 23.55 -6.46 3.95
CA LYS A 14 23.98 -7.28 5.10
C LYS A 14 23.46 -6.75 6.43
N ARG A 15 22.56 -7.55 6.99
CA ARG A 15 21.94 -7.46 8.31
C ARG A 15 23.02 -7.37 9.41
N SER A 16 22.94 -6.32 10.22
CA SER A 16 23.66 -6.23 11.50
C SER A 16 22.65 -5.74 12.54
N SER A 17 22.35 -6.58 13.52
CA SER A 17 21.47 -6.30 14.67
C SER A 17 22.02 -5.22 15.62
N LYS A 18 23.17 -4.61 15.28
CA LYS A 18 23.95 -3.76 16.20
C LYS A 18 23.43 -2.32 16.34
N TYR A 19 22.51 -1.88 15.48
CA TYR A 19 21.96 -0.52 15.47
C TYR A 19 20.42 -0.47 15.48
N ALA A 20 19.77 -1.50 16.01
CA ALA A 20 18.33 -1.46 16.22
C ALA A 20 18.02 -0.48 17.36
N GLU A 21 17.97 0.82 17.06
CA GLU A 21 17.02 1.68 17.76
C GLU A 21 15.68 0.95 17.76
N GLU A 22 14.97 0.93 18.90
CA GLU A 22 13.70 0.21 19.08
C GLU A 22 12.86 0.28 17.79
N ALA A 23 12.69 -0.89 17.15
CA ALA A 23 12.12 -0.96 15.81
C ALA A 23 10.79 -0.22 15.79
N LEU A 24 10.53 0.57 14.74
CA LEU A 24 9.40 1.50 14.73
C LEU A 24 8.06 0.86 15.14
N TYR A 25 7.82 -0.40 14.76
CA TYR A 25 6.62 -1.13 15.19
C TYR A 25 6.60 -1.41 16.70
N VAL A 26 7.72 -1.82 17.32
CA VAL A 26 7.79 -2.08 18.78
C VAL A 26 7.46 -0.79 19.52
N TRP A 27 8.05 0.31 19.07
CA TRP A 27 7.80 1.62 19.66
C TRP A 27 6.35 2.08 19.50
N LEU A 28 5.73 1.87 18.33
CA LEU A 28 4.32 2.22 18.08
C LEU A 28 3.33 1.40 18.89
N PHE A 29 3.65 0.14 19.21
CA PHE A 29 2.79 -0.76 19.98
C PHE A 29 3.14 -0.83 21.47
N LYS A 30 4.06 0.01 21.95
CA LYS A 30 4.56 0.00 23.33
C LYS A 30 3.44 0.22 24.37
N ASP A 31 2.50 1.11 24.06
CA ASP A 31 1.39 1.47 24.95
C ASP A 31 0.10 0.68 24.59
N GLY A 32 0.26 -0.47 23.90
CA GLY A 32 -0.82 -1.39 23.55
C GLY A 32 -1.22 -1.38 22.07
N GLY A 33 -2.07 -2.35 21.71
CA GLY A 33 -2.54 -2.57 20.34
C GLY A 33 -3.77 -1.74 19.92
N SER A 34 -4.29 -0.89 20.80
CA SER A 34 -5.48 -0.08 20.52
C SER A 34 -5.18 0.97 19.43
N GLU A 35 -6.16 1.26 18.57
CA GLU A 35 -5.98 2.27 17.52
C GLU A 35 -5.62 3.64 18.09
N VAL A 36 -6.19 4.00 19.24
CA VAL A 36 -5.95 5.29 19.92
C VAL A 36 -4.49 5.37 20.40
N SER A 37 -3.98 4.33 21.07
CA SER A 37 -2.59 4.27 21.54
C SER A 37 -1.60 4.39 20.37
N VAL A 38 -1.84 3.62 19.30
CA VAL A 38 -0.98 3.62 18.11
C VAL A 38 -0.98 4.98 17.42
N ARG A 39 -2.13 5.67 17.36
CA ARG A 39 -2.23 7.03 16.80
C ARG A 39 -1.47 8.05 17.64
N GLN A 40 -1.56 7.99 18.97
CA GLN A 40 -0.85 8.88 19.89
C GLN A 40 0.66 8.73 19.73
N LYS A 41 1.17 7.49 19.78
CA LYS A 41 2.58 7.21 19.50
C LYS A 41 2.98 7.68 18.12
N LEU A 42 2.20 7.38 17.08
CA LEU A 42 2.54 7.86 15.74
C LEU A 42 2.67 9.39 15.69
N ASN A 43 1.81 10.14 16.37
CA ASN A 43 1.90 11.60 16.44
C ASN A 43 3.17 12.06 17.18
N GLU A 44 3.54 11.42 18.29
CA GLU A 44 4.81 11.66 18.98
C GLU A 44 6.01 11.40 18.05
N PHE A 45 5.98 10.30 17.29
CA PHE A 45 7.02 9.97 16.32
C PHE A 45 7.10 11.00 15.18
N ILE A 46 5.96 11.49 14.69
CA ILE A 46 5.91 12.52 13.66
C ILE A 46 6.57 13.82 14.16
N LYS A 47 6.33 14.19 15.42
CA LYS A 47 6.98 15.34 16.08
C LYS A 47 8.47 15.09 16.34
N SER A 48 8.88 13.85 16.59
CA SER A 48 10.28 13.49 16.77
C SER A 48 11.07 13.63 15.46
N ARG A 49 12.37 14.00 15.55
CA ARG A 49 13.31 13.92 14.41
C ARG A 49 13.93 12.53 14.24
N LYS A 50 13.36 11.49 14.89
CA LYS A 50 13.89 10.12 14.81
C LYS A 50 13.94 9.68 13.34
N ARG A 51 15.13 9.27 12.89
CA ARG A 51 15.34 8.71 11.57
C ARG A 51 14.94 7.24 11.61
N VAL A 52 14.23 6.80 10.57
CA VAL A 52 13.82 5.39 10.44
C VAL A 52 14.23 4.91 9.06
N TYR A 53 14.60 3.65 8.99
CA TYR A 53 14.96 3.02 7.73
C TYR A 53 13.70 2.61 6.96
N LYS A 54 13.83 2.52 5.64
CA LYS A 54 12.73 2.10 4.76
C LYS A 54 12.16 0.72 5.12
N TRP A 55 13.03 -0.23 5.49
CA TRP A 55 12.61 -1.58 5.84
C TRP A 55 11.78 -1.60 7.14
N GLU A 56 12.11 -0.75 8.12
CA GLU A 56 11.33 -0.62 9.36
C GLU A 56 9.93 -0.07 9.09
N VAL A 57 9.85 0.93 8.20
CA VAL A 57 8.57 1.48 7.75
C VAL A 57 7.76 0.40 7.03
N GLY A 58 8.39 -0.37 6.15
CA GLY A 58 7.73 -1.47 5.45
C GLY A 58 7.15 -2.53 6.39
N ASP A 59 7.94 -2.99 7.37
CA ASP A 59 7.50 -3.96 8.38
C ASP A 59 6.37 -3.39 9.26
N THR A 60 6.49 -2.12 9.64
CA THR A 60 5.46 -1.42 10.41
C THR A 60 4.16 -1.30 9.61
N LEU A 61 4.22 -0.92 8.34
CA LEU A 61 3.05 -0.84 7.46
C LEU A 61 2.38 -2.22 7.29
N LYS A 62 3.16 -3.29 7.17
CA LYS A 62 2.63 -4.67 7.10
C LYS A 62 1.85 -5.01 8.38
N LYS A 63 2.44 -4.78 9.56
CA LYS A 63 1.79 -5.03 10.86
C LYS A 63 0.54 -4.19 11.06
N LEU A 64 0.56 -2.92 10.68
CA LEU A 64 -0.62 -2.04 10.76
C LEU A 64 -1.74 -2.53 9.83
N ARG A 65 -1.41 -3.02 8.63
CA ARG A 65 -2.39 -3.58 7.68
C ARG A 65 -3.02 -4.88 8.18
N GLU A 66 -2.22 -5.78 8.77
CA GLU A 66 -2.72 -7.03 9.37
C GLU A 66 -3.70 -6.76 10.52
N ARG A 67 -3.45 -5.70 11.31
CA ARG A 67 -4.34 -5.25 12.39
C ARG A 67 -5.49 -4.35 11.93
N LYS A 68 -5.68 -4.16 10.62
CA LYS A 68 -6.69 -3.28 10.01
C LYS A 68 -6.60 -1.79 10.46
N LEU A 69 -5.43 -1.36 10.94
CA LEU A 69 -5.14 0.01 11.34
C LEU A 69 -4.75 0.85 10.11
N TYR A 70 -5.70 1.08 9.21
CA TYR A 70 -5.44 1.73 7.93
C TYR A 70 -5.12 3.22 8.06
N TYR A 71 -5.78 3.94 8.98
CA TYR A 71 -5.54 5.36 9.18
C TYR A 71 -4.13 5.66 9.72
N PRO A 72 -3.63 4.99 10.79
CA PRO A 72 -2.24 5.12 11.21
C PRO A 72 -1.25 4.71 10.11
N ALA A 73 -1.52 3.63 9.37
CA ALA A 73 -0.65 3.19 8.28
C ALA A 73 -0.55 4.23 7.16
N LEU A 74 -1.67 4.83 6.76
CA LEU A 74 -1.70 5.88 5.75
C LEU A 74 -0.88 7.09 6.23
N LYS A 75 -1.14 7.56 7.45
CA LYS A 75 -0.45 8.72 8.03
C LYS A 75 1.06 8.50 8.14
N LEU A 76 1.49 7.29 8.51
CA LEU A 76 2.91 6.92 8.51
C LEU A 76 3.49 6.98 7.09
N SER A 77 2.80 6.39 6.10
CA SER A 77 3.23 6.36 4.71
C SER A 77 3.35 7.77 4.08
N GLU A 78 2.46 8.69 4.42
CA GLU A 78 2.53 10.10 3.99
C GLU A 78 3.67 10.85 4.68
N THR A 79 3.85 10.65 5.99
CA THR A 79 4.92 11.29 6.75
C THR A 79 6.29 10.88 6.22
N MET A 80 6.49 9.60 5.92
CA MET A 80 7.76 9.13 5.37
C MET A 80 8.04 9.70 3.99
N ALA A 81 7.00 9.88 3.16
CA ALA A 81 7.13 10.58 1.89
C ALA A 81 7.59 12.04 2.07
N LYS A 82 6.96 12.76 3.01
CA LYS A 82 7.34 14.15 3.37
C LYS A 82 8.77 14.26 3.91
N ARG A 83 9.28 13.21 4.57
CA ARG A 83 10.67 13.12 5.03
C ARG A 83 11.67 12.75 3.93
N GLY A 84 11.24 12.68 2.66
CA GLY A 84 12.11 12.39 1.52
C GLY A 84 12.38 10.90 1.30
N MET A 85 11.58 10.01 1.89
CA MET A 85 11.71 8.57 1.62
C MET A 85 11.05 8.21 0.29
N ASN A 86 11.87 7.80 -0.68
CA ASN A 86 11.39 7.39 -2.00
C ASN A 86 10.54 6.11 -1.92
N LYS A 87 9.29 6.22 -2.38
CA LYS A 87 8.37 5.10 -2.55
C LYS A 87 8.76 4.31 -3.80
N THR A 88 8.88 3.00 -3.67
CA THR A 88 8.93 2.10 -4.83
C THR A 88 7.54 1.96 -5.44
N VAL A 89 7.47 1.36 -6.62
CA VAL A 89 6.19 0.97 -7.26
C VAL A 89 5.33 0.09 -6.35
N SER A 90 5.95 -0.83 -5.59
CA SER A 90 5.25 -1.65 -4.60
C SER A 90 4.73 -0.82 -3.42
N ASP A 91 5.52 0.15 -2.94
CA ASP A 91 5.10 1.05 -1.86
C ASP A 91 3.93 1.94 -2.29
N GLN A 92 3.90 2.36 -3.56
CA GLN A 92 2.79 3.14 -4.14
C GLN A 92 1.52 2.29 -4.26
N ALA A 93 1.61 1.03 -4.67
CA ALA A 93 0.46 0.11 -4.69
C ALA A 93 -0.08 -0.16 -3.27
N ILE A 94 0.80 -0.31 -2.28
CA ILE A 94 0.40 -0.40 -0.86
C ILE A 94 -0.26 0.90 -0.40
N HIS A 95 0.29 2.06 -0.78
CA HIS A 95 -0.29 3.35 -0.44
C HIS A 95 -1.69 3.51 -1.02
N LEU A 96 -1.91 3.07 -2.27
CA LEU A 96 -3.22 3.06 -2.90
C LEU A 96 -4.24 2.20 -2.11
N ASP A 97 -3.87 0.97 -1.73
CA ASP A 97 -4.71 0.10 -0.88
C ASP A 97 -5.02 0.74 0.48
N LEU A 98 -4.07 1.50 1.05
CA LEU A 98 -4.28 2.24 2.30
C LEU A 98 -5.21 3.44 2.12
N VAL A 99 -5.07 4.21 1.04
CA VAL A 99 -5.94 5.35 0.72
C VAL A 99 -7.36 4.86 0.52
N ALA A 100 -7.56 3.81 -0.28
CA ALA A 100 -8.87 3.23 -0.54
C ALA A 100 -9.60 2.85 0.75
N LYS A 101 -8.92 2.17 1.68
CA LYS A 101 -9.53 1.70 2.93
C LYS A 101 -9.68 2.77 4.00
N ALA A 102 -8.87 3.82 3.97
CA ALA A 102 -8.89 4.86 5.00
C ALA A 102 -9.70 6.11 4.60
N ARG A 103 -9.76 6.43 3.31
CA ARG A 103 -10.41 7.64 2.75
C ARG A 103 -11.49 7.32 1.71
N GLY A 104 -11.66 6.06 1.32
CA GLY A 104 -12.62 5.63 0.32
C GLY A 104 -12.04 5.52 -1.09
N ILE A 105 -12.83 4.92 -1.98
CA ILE A 105 -12.50 4.66 -3.38
C ILE A 105 -12.22 5.95 -4.18
N PRO A 106 -13.03 7.03 -4.07
CA PRO A 106 -12.78 8.24 -4.87
C PRO A 106 -11.40 8.85 -4.63
N ALA A 107 -10.93 8.83 -3.37
CA ALA A 107 -9.59 9.31 -3.02
C ALA A 107 -8.48 8.39 -3.58
N ALA A 108 -8.74 7.09 -3.69
CA ALA A 108 -7.79 6.15 -4.27
C ALA A 108 -7.70 6.33 -5.79
N GLU A 109 -8.82 6.56 -6.47
CA GLU A 109 -8.83 6.86 -7.91
C GLU A 109 -8.10 8.14 -8.24
N ASP A 110 -8.31 9.21 -7.46
CA ASP A 110 -7.58 10.46 -7.63
C ASP A 110 -6.08 10.26 -7.44
N TYR A 111 -5.67 9.54 -6.40
CA TYR A 111 -4.28 9.16 -6.21
C TYR A 111 -3.73 8.33 -7.37
N PHE A 112 -4.52 7.40 -7.92
CA PHE A 112 -4.15 6.59 -9.08
C PHE A 112 -3.98 7.44 -10.34
N LYS A 113 -4.86 8.41 -10.59
CA LYS A 113 -4.75 9.34 -11.73
C LYS A 113 -3.50 10.21 -11.62
N ASN A 114 -3.18 10.67 -10.41
CA ASN A 114 -2.03 11.51 -10.10
C ASN A 114 -0.68 10.75 -10.07
N LEU A 115 -0.69 9.41 -10.08
CA LEU A 115 0.53 8.62 -10.21
C LEU A 115 1.14 8.82 -11.61
N PRO A 116 2.48 8.95 -11.71
CA PRO A 116 3.14 9.03 -13.01
C PRO A 116 2.96 7.72 -13.77
N GLU A 117 2.85 7.79 -15.09
CA GLU A 117 2.57 6.60 -15.92
C GLU A 117 3.62 5.50 -15.75
N SER A 118 4.89 5.88 -15.52
CA SER A 118 5.99 4.95 -15.22
C SER A 118 5.80 4.14 -13.92
N SER A 119 4.95 4.63 -13.03
CA SER A 119 4.59 3.97 -11.77
C SER A 119 3.29 3.17 -11.85
N LYS A 120 2.49 3.36 -12.91
CA LYS A 120 1.24 2.62 -13.14
C LYS A 120 1.54 1.26 -13.76
N ASN A 121 1.88 0.30 -12.92
CA ASN A 121 2.13 -1.08 -13.33
C ASN A 121 1.01 -2.05 -12.87
N HIS A 122 1.16 -3.33 -13.19
CA HIS A 122 0.25 -4.39 -12.77
C HIS A 122 -0.03 -4.43 -11.26
N LEU A 123 0.89 -3.98 -10.39
CA LEU A 123 0.67 -3.92 -8.94
C LEU A 123 -0.29 -2.80 -8.56
N SER A 124 -0.13 -1.61 -9.15
CA SER A 124 -1.02 -0.47 -8.90
C SER A 124 -2.43 -0.71 -9.42
N TYR A 125 -2.56 -1.22 -10.64
CA TYR A 125 -3.84 -1.63 -11.23
C TYR A 125 -4.48 -2.77 -10.43
N GLY A 126 -3.70 -3.80 -10.07
CA GLY A 126 -4.18 -4.91 -9.24
C GLY A 126 -4.62 -4.47 -7.84
N ALA A 127 -3.95 -3.49 -7.24
CA ALA A 127 -4.35 -2.91 -5.96
C ALA A 127 -5.69 -2.17 -6.08
N LEU A 128 -5.88 -1.36 -7.13
CA LEU A 128 -7.16 -0.67 -7.38
C LEU A 128 -8.30 -1.68 -7.62
N LEU A 129 -8.05 -2.70 -8.45
CA LEU A 129 -9.01 -3.77 -8.72
C LEU A 129 -9.44 -4.49 -7.45
N ASN A 130 -8.49 -4.85 -6.59
CA ASN A 130 -8.78 -5.48 -5.30
C ASN A 130 -9.61 -4.56 -4.37
N CYS A 131 -9.45 -3.24 -4.49
CA CYS A 131 -10.29 -2.30 -3.75
C CYS A 131 -11.73 -2.30 -4.28
N TYR A 132 -11.93 -2.20 -5.61
CA TYR A 132 -13.26 -2.31 -6.21
C TYR A 132 -13.96 -3.63 -5.87
N CYS A 133 -13.24 -4.76 -5.93
CA CYS A 133 -13.76 -6.08 -5.58
C CYS A 133 -14.24 -6.16 -4.12
N LYS A 134 -13.61 -5.40 -3.22
CA LYS A 134 -13.98 -5.40 -1.79
C LYS A 134 -15.19 -4.53 -1.50
N GLU A 135 -15.32 -3.41 -2.21
CA GLU A 135 -16.46 -2.49 -2.12
C GLU A 135 -17.65 -2.91 -3.00
N LEU A 136 -17.59 -4.11 -3.62
CA LEU A 136 -18.63 -4.67 -4.47
C LEU A 136 -18.96 -3.85 -5.74
N MET A 137 -18.00 -3.06 -6.21
CA MET A 137 -18.12 -2.24 -7.42
C MET A 137 -17.83 -3.08 -8.67
N THR A 138 -18.85 -3.80 -9.16
CA THR A 138 -18.68 -4.81 -10.22
C THR A 138 -18.33 -4.25 -11.58
N GLU A 139 -18.97 -3.16 -11.98
CA GLU A 139 -18.81 -2.61 -13.33
C GLU A 139 -17.42 -1.99 -13.49
N GLU A 140 -16.98 -1.26 -12.46
CA GLU A 140 -15.67 -0.63 -12.39
C GLU A 140 -14.55 -1.68 -12.29
N ALA A 141 -14.77 -2.77 -11.55
CA ALA A 141 -13.81 -3.87 -11.48
C ALA A 141 -13.67 -4.59 -12.85
N GLU A 142 -14.76 -4.84 -13.55
CA GLU A 142 -14.77 -5.43 -14.90
C GLU A 142 -14.04 -4.53 -15.90
N ALA A 143 -14.41 -3.24 -15.96
CA ALA A 143 -13.78 -2.26 -16.83
C ALA A 143 -12.28 -2.10 -16.56
N LEU A 144 -11.87 -2.13 -15.28
CA LEU A 144 -10.45 -2.05 -14.93
C LEU A 144 -9.69 -3.31 -15.37
N LEU A 145 -10.28 -4.50 -15.27
CA LEU A 145 -9.65 -5.73 -15.75
C LEU A 145 -9.48 -5.72 -17.26
N GLU A 146 -10.49 -5.28 -18.02
CA GLU A 146 -10.41 -5.13 -19.48
C GLU A 146 -9.30 -4.17 -19.86
N LYS A 147 -9.24 -3.00 -19.22
CA LYS A 147 -8.14 -2.05 -19.41
C LYS A 147 -6.76 -2.65 -19.10
N MET A 148 -6.64 -3.48 -18.07
CA MET A 148 -5.38 -4.19 -17.80
C MET A 148 -5.00 -5.16 -18.93
N LYS A 149 -5.98 -5.82 -19.58
CA LYS A 149 -5.76 -6.70 -20.74
C LYS A 149 -5.32 -5.90 -21.97
N GLU A 150 -6.00 -4.78 -22.26
CA GLU A 150 -5.66 -3.89 -23.38
C GLU A 150 -4.23 -3.34 -23.27
N LEU A 151 -3.82 -2.99 -22.04
CA LEU A 151 -2.46 -2.54 -21.74
C LEU A 151 -1.42 -3.66 -21.71
N ASN A 152 -1.80 -4.90 -22.03
CA ASN A 152 -0.96 -6.10 -21.96
C ASN A 152 -0.23 -6.25 -20.62
N LEU A 153 -0.87 -5.82 -19.52
CA LEU A 153 -0.29 -5.94 -18.20
C LEU A 153 -0.34 -7.40 -17.72
N PRO A 154 0.69 -7.89 -17.02
CA PRO A 154 0.69 -9.25 -16.50
C PRO A 154 -0.41 -9.40 -15.44
N LEU A 155 -1.47 -10.10 -15.82
CA LEU A 155 -2.55 -10.51 -14.93
C LEU A 155 -2.12 -11.75 -14.16
N THR A 156 -1.70 -11.55 -12.91
CA THR A 156 -1.40 -12.65 -11.99
C THR A 156 -2.69 -13.31 -11.47
N SER A 157 -2.57 -14.32 -10.60
CA SER A 157 -3.74 -14.98 -9.99
C SER A 157 -4.58 -14.06 -9.11
N MET A 158 -3.98 -13.02 -8.52
CA MET A 158 -4.64 -12.15 -7.54
C MET A 158 -5.84 -11.35 -8.11
N PRO A 159 -5.74 -10.66 -9.26
CA PRO A 159 -6.88 -10.05 -9.96
C PRO A 159 -8.09 -10.99 -10.15
N TYR A 160 -7.83 -12.20 -10.66
CA TYR A 160 -8.89 -13.16 -10.94
C TYR A 160 -9.54 -13.70 -9.66
N ASN A 161 -8.76 -14.03 -8.65
CA ASN A 161 -9.28 -14.48 -7.35
C ASN A 161 -10.16 -13.40 -6.69
N SER A 162 -9.79 -12.13 -6.85
CA SER A 162 -10.54 -10.99 -6.32
C SER A 162 -11.91 -10.87 -7.01
N LEU A 163 -11.95 -11.01 -8.34
CA LEU A 163 -13.19 -11.01 -9.13
C LEU A 163 -14.07 -12.23 -8.84
N MET A 164 -13.50 -13.43 -8.69
CA MET A 164 -14.27 -14.62 -8.29
C MET A 164 -14.95 -14.43 -6.94
N THR A 165 -14.25 -13.80 -5.99
CA THR A 165 -14.81 -13.45 -4.68
C THR A 165 -15.94 -12.42 -4.82
N LEU A 166 -15.74 -11.40 -5.66
CA LEU A 166 -16.73 -10.38 -5.96
C LEU A 166 -18.01 -10.98 -6.56
N TYR A 167 -17.90 -11.82 -7.59
CA TYR A 167 -19.04 -12.47 -8.24
C TYR A 167 -19.79 -13.40 -7.31
N SER A 168 -19.06 -14.15 -6.47
CA SER A 168 -19.66 -14.98 -5.42
C SER A 168 -20.47 -14.14 -4.44
N LYS A 169 -19.95 -12.97 -4.02
CA LYS A 169 -20.64 -12.08 -3.07
C LYS A 169 -21.82 -11.31 -3.68
N THR A 170 -21.78 -11.03 -4.97
CA THR A 170 -22.83 -10.29 -5.68
C THR A 170 -23.92 -11.21 -6.25
N GLY A 171 -23.85 -12.51 -5.97
CA GLY A 171 -24.84 -13.50 -6.43
C GLY A 171 -24.78 -13.76 -7.93
N LYS A 172 -23.66 -13.44 -8.60
CA LYS A 172 -23.46 -13.61 -10.04
C LYS A 172 -22.32 -14.58 -10.36
N PRO A 173 -22.26 -15.80 -9.77
CA PRO A 173 -21.17 -16.75 -10.00
C PRO A 173 -21.08 -17.24 -11.46
N GLU A 174 -22.15 -17.05 -12.24
CA GLU A 174 -22.22 -17.35 -13.67
C GLU A 174 -21.26 -16.50 -14.51
N LYS A 175 -20.98 -15.26 -14.06
CA LYS A 175 -20.01 -14.38 -14.71
C LYS A 175 -18.56 -14.85 -14.53
N ILE A 176 -18.28 -15.80 -13.63
CA ILE A 176 -16.95 -16.40 -13.48
C ILE A 176 -16.69 -17.27 -14.72
N PRO A 177 -15.79 -16.86 -15.63
CA PRO A 177 -15.58 -17.63 -16.85
C PRO A 177 -15.04 -19.02 -16.50
N ALA A 178 -15.53 -20.05 -17.19
CA ALA A 178 -15.18 -21.45 -16.91
C ALA A 178 -13.66 -21.72 -16.93
N SER A 179 -12.91 -20.92 -17.70
CA SER A 179 -11.44 -20.96 -17.75
C SER A 179 -10.72 -20.67 -16.43
N TYR A 180 -11.41 -20.05 -15.45
CA TYR A 180 -10.85 -19.68 -14.15
C TYR A 180 -11.30 -20.59 -13.00
N LYS A 181 -12.23 -21.53 -13.25
CA LYS A 181 -12.61 -22.59 -12.31
C LYS A 181 -11.60 -23.74 -12.45
N LYS A 182 -10.43 -23.62 -11.82
CA LYS A 182 -9.47 -24.72 -11.65
C LYS A 182 -9.32 -25.07 -10.18
#